data_AF-A0A973SLR5-F1
#
_entry.id   AF-A0A973SLR5-F1
#
_cell.length_a   1.000
_cell.length_b   1.000
_cell.length_c   1.000
_cell.angle_alpha   90.00
_cell.angle_beta   90.00
_cell.angle_gamma   90.00
#
_symmetry.space_group_name_H-M   'P 1'
#
loop_
_entity.id
_entity.type
_entity.pdbx_description
1 polymer ?
#
loop_
_entity_poly.entity_id
_entity_poly.type
_entity_poly.pdbx_seq_one_letter_code
_entity_poly.pdbx_strand_id
1 'polypeptide(L)'
;MNPPARTPEQRKQDTLDRLDRDVDVWVATAGDDGPYMVPLSFLWDGSALLLSTPSASPTGRNLVANVAAKTGFDPRSIAEPYLYFRVTPVRVQAWREVNELRGRDLMLDGKWTV
;
A
#
# COMPACT_ATOMS: atom_id res chain seq x y z
N MET A 1 -20.02 5.06 25.16
CA MET A 1 -18.66 5.58 25.38
C MET A 1 -17.72 4.90 24.41
N ASN A 2 -16.80 5.64 23.79
CA ASN A 2 -15.79 5.01 22.91
C ASN A 2 -14.82 4.17 23.75
N PRO A 3 -14.37 3.00 23.24
CA PRO A 3 -13.34 2.24 23.92
C PRO A 3 -12.06 3.08 24.08
N PRO A 4 -11.24 2.82 25.11
CA PRO A 4 -9.97 3.51 25.28
C PRO A 4 -9.06 3.29 24.07
N ALA A 5 -8.17 4.23 23.83
CA ALA A 5 -7.21 4.14 22.73
C ALA A 5 -6.31 2.91 22.92
N ARG A 6 -6.15 2.10 21.86
CA ARG A 6 -5.27 0.93 21.87
C ARG A 6 -3.80 1.33 22.01
N THR A 7 -3.00 0.47 22.63
CA THR A 7 -1.54 0.65 22.71
C THR A 7 -0.91 0.52 21.32
N PRO A 8 0.29 1.08 21.09
CA PRO A 8 1.00 0.92 19.82
C PRO A 8 1.18 -0.55 19.39
N GLU A 9 1.53 -1.45 20.31
CA GLU A 9 1.75 -2.88 20.05
C GLU A 9 0.46 -3.55 19.61
N GLN A 10 -0.65 -3.26 20.30
CA GLN A 10 -1.97 -3.76 19.92
C GLN A 10 -2.39 -3.22 18.55
N ARG A 11 -2.13 -1.94 18.24
CA ARG A 11 -2.44 -1.37 16.93
C ARG A 11 -1.61 -2.01 15.82
N LYS A 12 -0.33 -2.29 16.07
CA LYS A 12 0.54 -3.00 15.12
C LYS A 12 -0.01 -4.39 14.84
N GLN A 13 -0.33 -5.17 15.87
CA GLN A 13 -0.89 -6.51 15.68
C GLN A 13 -2.23 -6.45 14.92
N ASP A 14 -3.15 -5.58 15.34
CA ASP A 14 -4.44 -5.39 14.64
C ASP A 14 -4.27 -4.97 13.17
N THR A 15 -3.22 -4.20 12.86
CA THR A 15 -2.92 -3.77 11.48
C THR A 15 -2.40 -4.93 10.64
N LEU A 16 -1.47 -5.73 11.18
CA LEU A 16 -0.96 -6.93 10.52
C LEU A 16 -2.08 -7.94 10.29
N ASP A 17 -2.91 -8.15 11.29
CA ASP A 17 -4.12 -8.97 11.23
C ASP A 17 -5.10 -8.52 10.13
N ARG A 18 -5.20 -7.21 9.88
CA ARG A 18 -6.05 -6.69 8.80
C ARG A 18 -5.42 -6.86 7.42
N LEU A 19 -4.10 -6.65 7.31
CA LEU A 19 -3.36 -6.92 6.07
C LEU A 19 -3.41 -8.39 5.67
N ASP A 20 -3.47 -9.30 6.64
CA ASP A 20 -3.58 -10.74 6.41
C ASP A 20 -4.99 -11.19 5.97
N ARG A 21 -6.03 -10.48 6.42
CA ARG A 21 -7.44 -10.90 6.23
C ARG A 21 -8.18 -10.16 5.12
N ASP A 22 -7.85 -8.89 4.88
CA ASP A 22 -8.51 -8.10 3.84
C ASP A 22 -8.06 -8.58 2.46
N VAL A 23 -8.99 -8.62 1.50
CA VAL A 23 -8.70 -9.05 0.12
C VAL A 23 -8.37 -7.86 -0.77
N ASP A 24 -9.00 -6.71 -0.55
CA ASP A 24 -8.93 -5.56 -1.43
C ASP A 24 -8.37 -4.32 -0.73
N VAL A 25 -7.62 -3.53 -1.48
CA VAL A 25 -7.11 -2.23 -1.05
C VAL A 25 -7.42 -1.17 -2.09
N TRP A 26 -7.77 0.04 -1.65
CA TRP A 26 -7.86 1.21 -2.52
C TRP A 26 -6.45 1.65 -2.94
N VAL A 27 -6.13 1.48 -4.21
CA VAL A 27 -4.84 1.87 -4.78
C VAL A 27 -4.96 3.25 -5.42
N ALA A 28 -4.35 4.24 -4.79
CA ALA A 28 -4.24 5.59 -5.31
C ALA A 28 -2.88 5.77 -6.02
N THR A 29 -2.91 6.21 -7.27
CA THR A 29 -1.71 6.51 -8.07
C THR A 29 -1.86 7.86 -8.76
N ALA A 30 -0.75 8.42 -9.26
CA ALA A 30 -0.76 9.62 -10.07
C ALA A 30 0.24 9.47 -11.23
N GLY A 31 -0.11 10.05 -12.37
CA GLY A 31 0.74 10.18 -13.55
C GLY A 31 0.43 11.48 -14.28
N ASP A 32 0.87 11.61 -15.52
CA ASP A 32 0.72 12.84 -16.31
C ASP A 32 -0.76 13.20 -16.57
N ASP A 33 -1.64 12.20 -16.63
CA ASP A 33 -3.09 12.36 -16.78
C ASP A 33 -3.81 12.77 -15.46
N GLY A 34 -3.07 12.89 -14.34
CA GLY A 34 -3.60 13.23 -13.01
C GLY A 34 -3.75 12.05 -12.05
N PRO A 35 -4.42 12.26 -10.89
CA PRO A 35 -4.64 11.21 -9.89
C PRO A 35 -5.70 10.20 -10.33
N TYR A 36 -5.51 8.94 -9.95
CA TYR A 36 -6.43 7.84 -10.22
C TYR A 36 -6.54 6.90 -9.02
N MET A 37 -7.74 6.38 -8.74
CA MET A 37 -8.00 5.50 -7.60
C MET A 37 -8.97 4.37 -7.99
N VAL A 38 -8.61 3.14 -7.65
CA VAL A 38 -9.38 1.92 -7.94
C VAL A 38 -9.12 0.87 -6.86
N PRO A 39 -10.09 0.03 -6.47
CA PRO A 39 -9.81 -1.10 -5.61
C PRO A 39 -9.08 -2.19 -6.42
N LEU A 40 -8.04 -2.78 -5.84
CA LEU A 40 -7.38 -3.97 -6.37
C LEU A 40 -7.24 -4.99 -5.25
N SER A 41 -7.38 -6.26 -5.61
CA SER A 41 -7.03 -7.33 -4.69
C SER A 41 -5.53 -7.38 -4.45
N PHE A 42 -5.13 -7.72 -3.23
CA PHE A 42 -3.73 -7.79 -2.85
C PHE A 42 -3.40 -9.07 -2.09
N LEU A 43 -2.13 -9.43 -2.07
CA LEU A 43 -1.56 -10.41 -1.16
C LEU A 43 -0.58 -9.72 -0.22
N TRP A 44 -0.69 -9.95 1.08
CA TRP A 44 0.31 -9.56 2.07
C TRP A 44 1.27 -10.72 2.32
N ASP A 45 2.57 -10.50 2.15
CA ASP A 45 3.61 -11.53 2.37
C ASP A 45 4.33 -11.42 3.73
N GLY A 46 3.84 -10.54 4.62
CA GLY A 46 4.52 -10.17 5.87
C GLY A 46 5.47 -8.98 5.76
N SER A 47 5.79 -8.52 4.54
CA SER A 47 6.72 -7.42 4.27
C SER A 47 6.21 -6.40 3.25
N ALA A 48 5.45 -6.84 2.25
CA ALA A 48 5.00 -6.06 1.12
C ALA A 48 3.60 -6.49 0.67
N LEU A 49 2.91 -5.57 0.01
CA LEU A 49 1.68 -5.86 -0.71
C LEU A 49 2.05 -6.25 -2.15
N LEU A 50 1.55 -7.38 -2.62
CA LEU A 50 1.64 -7.79 -4.02
C LEU A 50 0.30 -7.51 -4.70
N LEU A 51 0.33 -6.71 -5.76
CA LEU A 51 -0.83 -6.30 -6.56
C LEU A 51 -0.64 -6.78 -8.01
N SER A 52 -1.72 -6.94 -8.76
CA SER A 52 -1.66 -7.21 -10.20
C SER A 52 -2.71 -6.40 -10.96
N THR A 53 -2.32 -5.84 -12.10
CA THR A 53 -3.20 -5.07 -12.99
C THR A 53 -2.63 -5.05 -14.42
N PRO A 54 -3.45 -4.86 -15.47
CA PRO A 54 -2.91 -4.70 -16.81
C PRO A 54 -1.88 -3.57 -16.88
N SER A 55 -0.80 -3.78 -17.62
CA SER A 55 0.25 -2.77 -17.79
C SER A 55 -0.27 -1.49 -18.47
N ALA A 56 -1.32 -1.61 -19.28
CA ALA A 56 -2.00 -0.51 -19.95
C ALA A 56 -3.09 0.17 -19.11
N SER A 57 -3.44 -0.35 -17.92
CA SER A 57 -4.42 0.30 -17.05
C SER A 57 -3.89 1.63 -16.51
N PRO A 58 -4.73 2.60 -16.10
CA PRO A 58 -4.24 3.85 -15.48
C PRO A 58 -3.30 3.59 -14.31
N THR A 59 -3.66 2.69 -13.40
CA THR A 59 -2.80 2.27 -12.28
C THR A 59 -1.49 1.65 -12.74
N GLY A 60 -1.54 0.72 -13.71
CA GLY A 60 -0.35 0.05 -14.25
C GLY A 60 0.63 1.04 -14.91
N ARG A 61 0.12 1.93 -15.77
CA ARG A 61 0.91 2.97 -16.43
C ARG A 61 1.58 3.90 -15.40
N ASN A 62 0.83 4.34 -14.39
CA ASN A 62 1.34 5.23 -13.34
C ASN A 62 2.45 4.57 -12.50
N LEU A 63 2.27 3.31 -12.11
CA LEU A 63 3.28 2.57 -11.34
C LEU A 63 4.55 2.32 -12.17
N VAL A 64 4.40 1.93 -13.44
CA VAL A 64 5.53 1.71 -14.34
C VAL A 64 6.32 2.99 -14.58
N ALA A 65 5.66 4.11 -14.86
CA ALA A 65 6.34 5.39 -15.08
C ALA A 65 7.24 5.77 -13.90
N ASN A 66 6.75 5.56 -12.67
CA ASN A 66 7.52 5.80 -11.46
C ASN A 66 8.73 4.86 -11.30
N VAL A 67 8.58 3.58 -11.65
CA VAL A 67 9.69 2.60 -11.63
C VAL A 67 10.73 2.93 -12.71
N ALA A 68 10.29 3.21 -13.94
CA ALA A 68 11.17 3.54 -15.05
C ALA A 68 11.95 4.83 -14.78
N ALA A 69 11.31 5.87 -14.22
CA ALA A 69 11.98 7.10 -13.83
C ALA A 69 13.08 6.88 -12.76
N LYS A 70 12.89 5.91 -11.85
CA LYS A 70 13.84 5.60 -10.79
C LYS A 70 14.96 4.64 -11.20
N THR A 71 14.69 3.74 -12.13
CA THR A 71 15.57 2.59 -12.42
C THR A 71 16.11 2.58 -13.85
N GLY A 72 15.53 3.36 -14.77
CA GLY A 72 15.81 3.30 -16.21
C GLY A 72 15.21 2.09 -16.93
N PHE A 73 14.52 1.19 -16.21
CA PHE A 73 13.94 -0.02 -16.76
C PHE A 73 12.42 0.10 -16.91
N ASP A 74 11.92 -0.10 -18.13
CA ASP A 74 10.49 -0.18 -18.41
C ASP A 74 10.04 -1.65 -18.53
N PRO A 75 9.35 -2.20 -17.51
CA PRO A 75 8.88 -3.59 -17.54
C PRO A 75 7.89 -3.89 -18.67
N ARG A 76 7.25 -2.89 -19.27
CA ARG A 76 6.37 -3.08 -20.45
C ARG A 76 7.12 -3.55 -21.69
N SER A 77 8.44 -3.40 -21.71
CA SER A 77 9.29 -3.87 -22.82
C SER A 77 9.47 -5.38 -22.87
N ILE A 78 9.17 -6.10 -21.76
CA ILE A 78 9.42 -7.54 -21.64
C ILE A 78 8.25 -8.35 -21.07
N ALA A 79 7.17 -7.70 -20.64
CA ALA A 79 6.08 -8.35 -19.93
C ALA A 79 4.81 -8.53 -20.78
N GLU A 80 4.13 -9.65 -20.50
CA GLU A 80 2.74 -9.99 -20.83
C GLU A 80 1.74 -8.88 -20.40
N PRO A 81 0.45 -8.94 -20.80
CA PRO A 81 -0.48 -7.81 -20.58
C PRO A 81 -0.69 -7.43 -19.10
N TYR A 82 -0.31 -8.28 -18.15
CA TYR A 82 -0.41 -8.03 -16.71
C TYR A 82 0.96 -7.93 -16.03
N LEU A 83 1.07 -6.97 -15.12
CA LEU A 83 2.24 -6.79 -14.26
C LEU A 83 1.88 -7.04 -12.81
N TYR A 84 2.80 -7.69 -12.09
CA TYR A 84 2.78 -7.74 -10.64
C TYR A 84 3.62 -6.60 -10.07
N PHE A 85 3.09 -5.92 -9.06
CA PHE A 85 3.75 -4.83 -8.37
C PHE A 85 3.93 -5.18 -6.89
N ARG A 86 5.18 -5.22 -6.43
CA ARG A 86 5.52 -5.37 -5.01
C ARG A 86 5.67 -4.00 -4.37
N VAL A 87 4.75 -3.65 -3.48
CA VAL A 87 4.71 -2.36 -2.76
C VAL A 87 5.21 -2.57 -1.35
N THR A 88 6.42 -2.08 -1.07
CA THR A 88 7.01 -2.08 0.28
C THR A 88 6.56 -0.81 1.03
N PRO A 89 5.79 -0.93 2.13
CA PRO A 89 5.35 0.24 2.88
C PRO A 89 6.54 0.96 3.50
N VAL A 90 6.57 2.29 3.36
CA VAL A 90 7.55 3.16 4.05
C VAL A 90 6.92 3.89 5.24
N ARG A 91 5.59 4.01 5.25
CA ARG A 91 4.82 4.61 6.32
C ARG A 91 3.50 3.87 6.47
N VAL A 92 3.12 3.56 7.71
CA VAL A 92 1.84 2.93 8.05
C VAL A 92 1.20 3.73 9.17
N GLN A 93 -0.05 4.12 8.96
CA GLN A 93 -0.86 4.79 9.97
C GLN A 93 -2.12 3.97 10.26
N ALA A 94 -2.47 3.81 11.53
CA ALA A 94 -3.68 3.12 11.93
C ALA A 94 -4.37 3.80 13.13
N TRP A 95 -5.68 4.01 13.00
CA TRP A 95 -6.57 4.55 14.03
C TRP A 95 -7.98 4.01 13.78
N ARG A 96 -8.81 3.94 14.83
CA ARG A 96 -10.26 3.72 14.72
C ARG A 96 -11.01 5.05 14.80
N GLU A 97 -10.91 5.71 15.95
CA GLU A 97 -11.64 6.94 16.26
C GLU A 97 -10.70 8.12 16.57
N VAL A 98 -11.26 9.30 16.81
CA VAL A 98 -10.51 10.55 17.08
C VAL A 98 -9.49 10.42 18.22
N ASN A 99 -9.80 9.63 19.27
CA ASN A 99 -8.91 9.40 20.41
C ASN A 99 -7.64 8.61 20.03
N GLU A 100 -7.61 8.01 18.85
CA GLU A 100 -6.45 7.29 18.31
C GLU A 100 -5.65 8.08 17.26
N LEU A 101 -6.05 9.31 16.91
CA LEU A 101 -5.28 10.14 15.97
C LEU A 101 -3.86 10.41 16.49
N ARG A 102 -3.71 10.65 17.79
CA ARG A 102 -2.40 10.73 18.44
C ARG A 102 -1.79 9.33 18.49
N GLY A 103 -0.54 9.20 18.07
CA GLY A 103 0.18 7.92 18.04
C GLY A 103 -0.24 6.98 16.91
N ARG A 104 -0.87 7.49 15.84
CA ARG A 104 -1.31 6.67 14.70
C ARG A 104 -0.19 6.19 13.80
N ASP A 105 0.96 6.87 13.79
CA ASP A 105 2.14 6.47 13.01
C ASP A 105 2.76 5.21 13.61
N LEU A 106 2.54 4.06 12.98
CA LEU A 106 3.05 2.77 13.42
C LEU A 106 4.34 2.37 12.70
N MET A 107 4.56 2.87 11.49
CA MET A 107 5.78 2.68 10.71
C MET A 107 6.25 4.01 10.14
N LEU A 108 7.56 4.26 10.22
CA LEU A 108 8.26 5.40 9.64
C LEU A 108 9.55 4.89 8.99
N ASP A 109 9.89 5.42 7.81
CA ASP A 109 11.07 5.02 7.04
C ASP A 109 11.21 3.49 6.85
N GLY A 110 10.08 2.81 6.66
CA GLY A 110 10.01 1.35 6.49
C GLY A 110 10.26 0.54 7.76
N LYS A 111 10.36 1.19 8.93
CA LYS A 111 10.58 0.54 10.23
C LYS A 111 9.38 0.70 11.13
N TRP A 112 8.94 -0.39 11.74
CA TRP A 112 7.93 -0.35 12.80
C TRP A 112 8.48 0.46 13.98
N THR A 113 7.65 1.33 14.53
CA THR A 113 7.98 2.22 15.65
C THR A 113 7.93 1.52 17.01
N VAL A 114 7.37 0.30 17.03
CA VAL A 114 7.24 -0.61 18.17
C VAL A 114 7.57 -2.04 17.77
#